data_AF-A0A2P2N9F5-F1
#
_entry.id   AF-A0A2P2N9F5-F1
#
_cell.length_a   1.000
_cell.length_b   1.000
_cell.length_c   1.000
_cell.angle_alpha   90.00
_cell.angle_beta   90.00
_cell.angle_gamma   90.00
#
_symmetry.space_group_name_H-M   'P 1'
#
loop_
_entity.id
_entity.type
_entity.pdbx_description
1 polymer ?
#
loop_
_entity_poly.entity_id
_entity_poly.type
_entity_poly.pdbx_seq_one_letter_code
_entity_poly.pdbx_strand_id
1 'polypeptide(L)'
;MCREGDVATLKNATWQAIAKLPADMGNVAYLAAWHGNLLVIGLEELGGSLVAHLLDMDTCKWTKVNTPRQYSGHVQTGCFLEI
;
A
#
# COMPACT_ATOMS: atom_id res chain seq x y z
N MET A 1 -2.99 -5.35 12.43
CA MET A 1 -1.77 -5.62 11.66
C MET A 1 -2.15 -6.60 10.57
N CYS A 2 -2.10 -6.22 9.30
CA CYS A 2 -2.49 -7.07 8.17
C CYS A 2 -1.23 -7.74 7.62
N ARG A 3 -1.15 -9.07 7.69
CA ARG A 3 -0.09 -9.89 7.11
C ARG A 3 -0.71 -10.77 6.02
N GLU A 4 -0.10 -10.80 4.84
CA GLU A 4 -0.55 -11.59 3.68
C GLU A 4 -2.01 -11.31 3.24
N GLY A 5 -2.54 -10.14 3.60
CA GLY A 5 -3.96 -9.82 3.42
C GLY A 5 -4.36 -9.49 1.99
N ASP A 6 -5.63 -9.71 1.68
CA ASP A 6 -6.25 -9.21 0.45
C ASP A 6 -6.55 -7.72 0.57
N VAL A 7 -6.27 -6.98 -0.49
CA VAL A 7 -6.86 -5.66 -0.74
C VAL A 7 -8.24 -5.91 -1.34
N ALA A 8 -9.26 -5.35 -0.69
CA ALA A 8 -10.65 -5.52 -1.10
C ALA A 8 -11.32 -4.18 -1.39
N THR A 9 -12.27 -4.20 -2.32
CA THR A 9 -13.15 -3.07 -2.63
C THR A 9 -14.60 -3.45 -2.30
N LEU A 10 -15.39 -2.45 -1.90
CA LEU A 10 -16.81 -2.63 -1.64
C LEU A 10 -17.61 -2.31 -2.91
N LYS A 11 -18.22 -3.34 -3.52
CA LYS A 11 -19.11 -3.21 -4.68
C LYS A 11 -20.46 -3.81 -4.36
N ASN A 12 -21.54 -3.05 -4.58
CA ASN A 12 -22.92 -3.51 -4.34
C ASN A 12 -23.10 -4.16 -2.96
N ALA A 13 -22.61 -3.50 -1.91
CA ALA A 13 -22.64 -3.97 -0.52
C ALA A 13 -21.90 -5.30 -0.24
N THR A 14 -21.05 -5.76 -1.16
CA THR A 14 -20.21 -6.96 -0.98
C THR A 14 -18.74 -6.61 -1.11
N TRP A 15 -17.92 -7.12 -0.18
CA TRP A 15 -16.47 -7.00 -0.25
C TRP A 15 -15.92 -7.99 -1.28
N GLN A 16 -15.14 -7.48 -2.23
CA GLN A 16 -14.50 -8.26 -3.29
C GLN A 16 -12.99 -8.05 -3.22
N ALA A 17 -12.23 -9.13 -3.09
CA ALA A 17 -10.77 -9.09 -3.18
C ALA A 17 -10.37 -8.70 -4.61
N ILE A 18 -9.47 -7.73 -4.74
CA ILE A 18 -8.97 -7.23 -6.03
C ILE A 18 -7.49 -7.51 -6.24
N ALA A 19 -6.71 -7.63 -5.17
CA ALA A 19 -5.30 -7.99 -5.22
C ALA A 19 -4.83 -8.52 -3.87
N LYS A 20 -3.79 -9.34 -3.85
CA LYS A 20 -3.03 -9.63 -2.62
C LYS A 20 -2.03 -8.52 -2.37
N LEU A 21 -1.71 -8.25 -1.10
CA LEU A 21 -0.60 -7.35 -0.78
C LEU A 21 0.73 -7.87 -1.37
N PRO A 22 1.67 -6.97 -1.74
CA PRO A 22 3.00 -7.36 -2.19
C PRO A 22 3.69 -8.25 -1.15
N ALA A 23 4.36 -9.31 -1.61
CA ALA A 23 5.01 -10.30 -0.73
C ALA A 23 6.18 -9.70 0.08
N ASP A 24 6.77 -8.59 -0.37
CA ASP A 24 7.82 -7.91 0.38
C ASP A 24 7.27 -7.05 1.54
N MET A 25 5.94 -6.91 1.66
CA MET A 25 5.30 -6.06 2.67
C MET A 25 4.78 -6.87 3.86
N GLY A 26 5.45 -6.75 5.00
CA GLY A 26 5.07 -7.47 6.22
C GLY A 26 4.04 -6.76 7.10
N ASN A 27 3.92 -5.43 6.97
CA ASN A 27 2.92 -4.65 7.71
C ASN A 27 2.56 -3.37 6.96
N VAL A 28 1.26 -3.13 6.76
CA VAL A 28 0.73 -1.88 6.21
C VAL A 28 0.70 -0.81 7.31
N ALA A 29 1.40 0.30 7.09
CA ALA A 29 1.40 1.45 8.00
C ALA A 29 0.44 2.55 7.54
N TYR A 30 0.26 2.70 6.23
CA TYR A 30 -0.58 3.74 5.65
C TYR A 30 -1.15 3.33 4.29
N LEU A 31 -2.37 3.79 4.00
CA LEU A 31 -3.10 3.49 2.77
C LEU A 31 -3.92 4.72 2.35
N ALA A 32 -3.81 5.11 1.09
CA ALA A 32 -4.53 6.27 0.54
C ALA A 32 -4.88 6.08 -0.93
N ALA A 33 -6.02 6.63 -1.34
CA ALA A 33 -6.34 6.77 -2.77
C ALA A 33 -5.53 7.93 -3.36
N TRP A 34 -4.91 7.73 -4.52
CA TRP A 34 -4.07 8.71 -5.20
C TRP A 34 -4.19 8.58 -6.71
N HIS A 35 -4.79 9.58 -7.38
CA HIS A 35 -4.95 9.64 -8.85
C HIS A 35 -5.33 8.29 -9.52
N GLY A 36 -6.41 7.65 -9.05
CA GLY A 36 -6.87 6.36 -9.61
C GLY A 36 -6.05 5.14 -9.17
N ASN A 37 -5.06 5.33 -8.31
CA ASN A 37 -4.28 4.26 -7.69
C ASN A 37 -4.56 4.19 -6.18
N LEU A 38 -4.15 3.10 -5.57
CA LEU A 38 -4.05 2.98 -4.12
C LEU A 38 -2.57 2.98 -3.72
N LEU A 39 -2.15 4.04 -3.03
CA LEU A 39 -0.84 4.11 -2.40
C LEU A 39 -0.87 3.32 -1.10
N VAL A 40 0.04 2.37 -0.98
CA VAL A 40 0.24 1.58 0.24
C VAL A 40 1.68 1.74 0.70
N ILE A 41 1.84 2.16 1.94
CA ILE A 41 3.13 2.33 2.58
C ILE A 41 3.18 1.37 3.77
N GLY A 42 4.28 0.62 3.87
CA GLY A 42 4.46 -0.40 4.88
C GLY A 42 5.92 -0.65 5.20
N LEU A 43 6.13 -1.61 6.10
CA LEU A 43 7.46 -2.11 6.45
C LEU A 43 7.76 -3.38 5.66
N GLU A 44 9.02 -3.55 5.23
CA GLU A 44 9.46 -4.83 4.69
C GLU A 44 9.32 -5.96 5.71
N GLU A 45 8.97 -7.15 5.24
CA GLU A 45 8.71 -8.32 6.08
C GLU A 45 9.86 -8.68 7.03
N LEU A 46 11.10 -8.46 6.59
CA LEU A 46 12.32 -8.75 7.36
C LEU A 46 12.67 -7.65 8.38
N GLY A 47 11.70 -6.83 8.81
CA GLY A 47 11.92 -5.74 9.77
C GLY A 47 12.72 -4.57 9.18
N GLY A 48 12.66 -4.42 7.85
CA GLY A 48 13.56 -3.58 7.07
C GLY A 48 13.07 -2.15 6.87
N SER A 49 13.40 -1.62 5.68
CA SER A 49 13.10 -0.24 5.29
C SER A 49 11.60 -0.05 5.05
N LEU A 50 11.16 1.21 5.09
CA LEU A 50 9.85 1.58 4.56
C LEU A 50 9.79 1.28 3.06
N VAL A 51 8.74 0.60 2.63
CA VAL A 51 8.42 0.36 1.23
C VAL A 51 7.07 0.97 0.88
N ALA A 52 7.00 1.54 -0.31
CA ALA A 52 5.79 2.09 -0.88
C ALA A 52 5.47 1.37 -2.18
N HIS A 53 4.20 1.08 -2.40
CA HIS A 53 3.67 0.45 -3.60
C HIS A 53 2.40 1.17 -4.05
N LEU A 54 2.18 1.18 -5.36
CA LEU A 54 0.94 1.65 -5.98
C LEU A 54 0.20 0.46 -6.56
N LEU A 55 -1.07 0.32 -6.20
CA LEU A 55 -2.01 -0.54 -6.90
C LEU A 55 -2.79 0.29 -7.90
N ASP A 56 -2.63 0.00 -9.18
CA ASP A 56 -3.49 0.54 -10.23
C ASP A 56 -4.89 -0.09 -10.09
N MET A 57 -5.92 0.74 -9.89
CA MET A 57 -7.26 0.25 -9.57
C MET A 57 -8.02 -0.33 -10.78
N ASP A 58 -7.59 -0.01 -12.00
CA ASP A 58 -8.21 -0.50 -13.22
C ASP A 58 -7.64 -1.87 -13.62
N THR A 59 -6.32 -2.02 -13.48
CA THR A 59 -5.58 -3.23 -13.87
C THR A 59 -5.28 -4.17 -12.71
N CYS A 60 -5.46 -3.70 -11.47
CA CYS A 60 -5.13 -4.41 -10.23
C CYS A 60 -3.66 -4.87 -10.17
N LYS A 61 -2.75 -4.09 -10.75
CA LYS A 61 -1.31 -4.38 -10.78
C LYS A 61 -0.55 -3.50 -9.80
N TRP A 62 0.42 -4.13 -9.12
CA TRP A 62 1.32 -3.45 -8.20
C TRP A 62 2.56 -2.88 -8.91
N THR A 63 2.95 -1.68 -8.49
CA THR A 63 4.22 -1.05 -8.87
C THR A 63 4.93 -0.57 -7.60
N LYS A 64 6.16 -1.06 -7.38
CA LYS A 64 7.00 -0.58 -6.27
C LYS A 64 7.45 0.85 -6.55
N VAL A 65 7.22 1.75 -5.60
CA VAL A 65 7.65 3.14 -5.67
C VAL A 65 9.09 3.22 -5.19
N ASN A 66 9.95 3.84 -5.99
CA ASN A 66 11.31 4.13 -5.56
C ASN A 66 11.26 5.08 -4.35
N THR A 67 11.73 4.60 -3.20
CA THR A 67 11.78 5.36 -1.96
C THR A 67 13.25 5.62 -1.64
N PRO A 68 13.78 6.83 -1.91
CA PRO A 68 15.17 7.16 -1.60
C PRO A 68 15.45 6.91 -0.12
N ARG A 69 16.65 6.40 0.20
CA ARG A 69 17.03 5.99 1.56
C ARG A 69 16.81 7.06 2.63
N GLN A 70 16.95 8.34 2.27
CA GLN A 70 16.70 9.48 3.15
C GLN A 70 15.23 9.65 3.58
N TYR A 71 14.30 8.99 2.89
CA TYR A 71 12.86 8.98 3.17
C TYR A 71 12.35 7.59 3.64
N SER A 72 13.25 6.66 3.98
CA SER A 72 12.90 5.29 4.38
C SER A 72 12.72 5.11 5.90
N GLY A 73 12.52 6.21 6.63
CA GLY A 73 12.29 6.20 8.08
C GLY A 73 10.91 5.64 8.46
N HIS A 74 10.69 5.44 9.75
CA HIS A 74 9.40 4.96 10.26
C HIS A 74 8.30 6.01 10.07
N VAL A 75 7.16 5.59 9.49
CA VAL A 75 5.97 6.43 9.33
C VAL A 75 5.00 6.14 10.48
N GLN A 76 4.83 7.11 11.38
CA GLN A 76 3.84 7.03 12.46
C GLN A 76 2.44 7.48 12.00
N THR A 77 2.39 8.46 11.11
CA THR A 77 1.16 9.00 10.55
C THR A 77 1.42 9.51 9.14
N GLY A 78 0.40 9.46 8.28
CA GLY A 78 0.45 9.96 6.91
C GLY A 78 -0.85 10.69 6.59
N CYS A 79 -0.77 11.71 5.77
CA CYS A 79 -1.94 12.33 5.16
C CYS A 79 -1.67 12.53 3.66
N PHE A 80 -2.73 12.50 2.88
CA PHE A 80 -2.70 12.84 1.47
C PHE A 80 -3.30 14.24 1.33
N LEU A 81 -2.53 15.16 0.75
CA LEU A 81 -2.96 16.52 0.48
C LEU A 81 -2.96 16.72 -1.05
N GLU A 82 -4.14 16.98 -1.60
CA GLU A 82 -4.32 17.43 -2.98
C GLU A 82 -4.51 18.96 -2.95
N ILE A 83 -3.75 19.69 -3.77
CA ILE A 83 -3.74 21.16 -3.86
C ILE A 83 -4.27 21.58 -5.22
#